data_AF-A0A382P882-F1
#
_entry.id   AF-A0A382P882-F1
#
_cell.length_a   1.000
_cell.length_b   1.000
_cell.length_c   1.000
_cell.angle_alpha   90.00
_cell.angle_beta   90.00
_cell.angle_gamma   90.00
#
_symmetry.space_group_name_H-M   'P 1'
#
loop_
_entity.id
_entity.type
_entity.pdbx_description
1 polymer ?
#
loop_
_entity_poly.entity_id
_entity_poly.type
_entity_poly.pdbx_seq_one_letter_code
_entity_poly.pdbx_strand_id
1 'polypeptide(L)'
;VLLGYNGGDYSLEVYMLIQPVILCGGAGTRLWPLSREFYPKQLLSFGDDATLLQATAMRLRGFDNLLDPLAVCNEAHRFLVAEQFRDAGINCSAILLEPTGRNTAPAIALAALAAREQQVDDEIALLVLPADHLIGDVKAFHVAVEQAVELAGQGHLVTFGVPAGYPETGYGYISRGEPIGPGFAVKQFIEKPQLEQAQAYIEQGGFYWNSGMFVFSVASLLHELAVYQGD
;
A
#
# COMPACT_ATOMS: atom_id res chain seq x y z
N VAL A 1 24.81 -15.98 -2.30
CA VAL A 1 25.13 -16.60 -3.60
C VAL A 1 24.87 -18.10 -3.54
N LEU A 2 23.67 -18.52 -3.96
CA LEU A 2 23.38 -19.91 -4.30
C LEU A 2 22.83 -19.90 -5.73
N LEU A 3 23.69 -20.25 -6.69
CA LEU A 3 23.31 -20.42 -8.09
C LEU A 3 23.03 -21.91 -8.30
N GLY A 4 21.76 -22.27 -8.42
CA GLY A 4 21.34 -23.56 -8.96
C GLY A 4 21.40 -23.52 -10.48
N TYR A 5 22.33 -24.29 -11.06
CA TYR A 5 22.50 -24.40 -12.50
C TYR A 5 21.52 -25.45 -13.06
N ASN A 6 20.53 -25.02 -13.84
CA ASN A 6 19.78 -25.87 -14.76
C ASN A 6 19.61 -25.10 -16.07
N GLY A 7 20.19 -25.63 -17.15
CA GLY A 7 20.17 -25.00 -18.47
C GLY A 7 18.73 -24.82 -18.99
N GLY A 8 18.37 -23.56 -19.23
CA GLY A 8 17.11 -23.10 -19.81
C GLY A 8 16.90 -21.66 -19.36
N ASP A 9 16.68 -20.74 -20.31
CA ASP A 9 16.46 -19.29 -20.15
C ASP A 9 16.68 -18.70 -18.74
N TYR A 10 17.76 -17.93 -18.57
CA TYR A 10 17.92 -17.07 -17.41
C TYR A 10 16.89 -15.92 -17.48
N SER A 11 15.63 -16.18 -17.11
CA SER A 11 14.88 -15.16 -16.40
C SER A 11 15.53 -15.07 -15.03
N LEU A 12 16.37 -14.06 -14.81
CA LEU A 12 16.70 -13.67 -13.45
C LEU A 12 15.35 -13.35 -12.78
N GLU A 13 14.83 -14.27 -11.97
CA GLU A 13 13.78 -13.91 -11.02
C GLU A 13 14.38 -12.80 -10.18
N VAL A 14 13.92 -11.57 -10.41
CA VAL A 14 14.37 -10.40 -9.67
C VAL A 14 13.85 -10.61 -8.26
N TYR A 15 14.71 -11.15 -7.40
CA TYR A 15 14.37 -11.39 -6.00
C TYR A 15 14.33 -10.04 -5.31
N MET A 16 13.13 -9.47 -5.20
CA MET A 16 12.94 -8.20 -4.51
C MET A 16 12.57 -8.42 -3.05
N LEU A 17 13.14 -7.61 -2.17
CA LEU A 17 12.65 -7.49 -0.80
C LEU A 17 11.38 -6.64 -0.79
N ILE A 18 10.39 -7.06 -0.01
CA ILE A 18 9.16 -6.30 0.18
C ILE A 18 9.33 -5.47 1.45
N GLN A 19 9.33 -4.14 1.30
CA GLN A 19 9.27 -3.20 2.41
C GLN A 19 7.82 -2.75 2.60
N PRO A 20 7.12 -3.22 3.64
CA PRO A 20 5.80 -2.69 3.94
C PRO A 20 5.91 -1.25 4.43
N VAL A 21 5.01 -0.40 3.94
CA VAL A 21 4.85 0.99 4.34
C VAL A 21 3.40 1.16 4.78
N ILE A 22 3.18 1.17 6.10
CA ILE A 22 1.84 1.28 6.69
C ILE A 22 1.53 2.75 6.98
N LEU A 23 0.63 3.32 6.19
CA LEU A 23 0.19 4.70 6.31
C LEU A 23 -0.84 4.82 7.44
N CYS A 24 -0.38 5.32 8.58
CA CYS A 24 -1.18 5.52 9.80
C CYS A 24 -1.76 6.94 9.86
N GLY A 25 -2.09 7.52 8.70
CA GLY A 25 -2.65 8.85 8.55
C GLY A 25 -4.18 8.88 8.59
N GLY A 26 -4.75 10.04 8.94
CA GLY A 26 -6.19 10.30 8.91
C GLY A 26 -6.82 10.40 10.30
N ALA A 27 -7.45 11.54 10.59
CA ALA A 27 -8.12 11.80 11.87
C ALA A 27 -9.41 10.97 12.06
N GLY A 28 -9.86 10.25 11.04
CA GLY A 28 -11.06 9.41 11.13
C GLY A 28 -12.36 10.20 11.28
N THR A 29 -12.39 11.51 11.03
CA THR A 29 -13.51 12.43 11.35
C THR A 29 -14.93 11.96 10.99
N ARG A 30 -15.08 11.06 10.01
CA ARG A 30 -16.37 10.44 9.61
C ARG A 30 -16.87 9.34 10.56
N LEU A 31 -16.03 8.83 11.45
CA LEU A 31 -16.34 7.80 12.46
C LEU A 31 -16.59 8.41 13.84
N TRP A 32 -16.85 9.72 13.93
CA TRP A 32 -17.26 10.33 15.19
C TRP A 32 -18.58 9.72 15.69
N PRO A 33 -18.73 9.36 16.99
CA PRO A 33 -17.84 9.64 18.12
C PRO A 33 -16.78 8.55 18.41
N LEU A 34 -16.69 7.50 17.61
CA LEU A 34 -15.74 6.39 17.79
C LEU A 34 -14.30 6.86 17.57
N SER A 35 -14.05 7.65 16.53
CA SER A 35 -12.76 8.34 16.34
C SER A 35 -12.75 9.70 17.05
N ARG A 36 -11.68 9.98 17.80
CA ARG A 36 -11.42 11.29 18.41
C ARG A 36 -10.14 11.89 17.83
N GLU A 37 -9.92 13.19 17.98
CA GLU A 37 -8.71 13.87 17.51
C GLU A 37 -7.41 13.20 18.00
N PHE A 38 -7.44 12.61 19.21
CA PHE A 38 -6.34 11.84 19.80
C PHE A 38 -6.48 10.30 19.68
N TYR A 39 -7.53 9.80 19.04
CA TYR A 39 -7.79 8.37 18.87
C TYR A 39 -8.27 8.10 17.43
N PRO A 40 -7.33 8.04 16.48
CA PRO A 40 -7.66 7.95 15.06
C PRO A 40 -8.20 6.56 14.70
N LYS A 41 -8.94 6.48 13.58
CA LYS A 41 -9.76 5.32 13.18
C LYS A 41 -9.01 3.99 13.10
N GLN A 42 -7.73 4.03 12.72
CA GLN A 42 -6.87 2.85 12.58
C GLN A 42 -6.58 2.16 13.92
N LEU A 43 -6.84 2.84 15.04
CA LEU A 43 -6.72 2.28 16.39
C LEU A 43 -8.03 1.69 16.91
N LEU A 44 -9.10 1.70 16.09
CA LEU A 44 -10.36 1.05 16.44
C LEU A 44 -10.26 -0.45 16.16
N SER A 45 -10.84 -1.24 17.06
CA SER A 45 -11.24 -2.62 16.80
C SER A 45 -12.71 -2.64 16.38
N PHE A 46 -13.04 -3.43 15.35
CA PHE A 46 -14.40 -3.63 14.85
C PHE A 46 -14.93 -5.02 15.22
N GLY A 47 -14.74 -5.43 16.48
CA GLY A 47 -15.23 -6.70 17.02
C GLY A 47 -14.23 -7.85 17.01
N ASP A 48 -12.99 -7.59 16.56
CA ASP A 48 -11.86 -8.51 16.63
C ASP A 48 -10.93 -8.19 17.82
N ASP A 49 -10.07 -9.13 18.19
CA ASP A 49 -9.03 -8.90 19.23
C ASP A 49 -7.94 -7.90 18.79
N ALA A 50 -7.89 -7.55 17.49
CA ALA A 50 -6.89 -6.65 16.91
C ALA A 50 -7.51 -5.35 16.39
N THR A 51 -6.76 -4.25 16.50
CA THR A 51 -7.11 -2.99 15.82
C THR A 51 -6.88 -3.07 14.31
N LEU A 52 -7.40 -2.14 13.53
CA LEU A 52 -7.18 -2.12 12.07
C LEU A 52 -5.68 -2.02 11.70
N LEU A 53 -4.90 -1.23 12.45
CA LEU A 53 -3.45 -1.14 12.26
C LEU A 53 -2.80 -2.50 12.52
N GLN A 54 -3.14 -3.14 13.63
CA GLN A 54 -2.61 -4.46 13.98
C GLN A 54 -3.01 -5.51 12.94
N ALA A 55 -4.26 -5.54 12.51
CA ALA A 55 -4.75 -6.43 11.46
C ALA A 55 -4.03 -6.18 10.11
N THR A 56 -3.67 -4.94 9.81
CA THR A 56 -2.88 -4.56 8.62
C THR A 56 -1.44 -5.06 8.71
N ALA A 57 -0.81 -4.99 9.87
CA ALA A 57 0.53 -5.51 10.05
C ALA A 57 0.53 -7.06 10.10
N MET A 58 -0.43 -7.67 10.78
CA MET A 58 -0.54 -9.12 10.94
C MET A 58 -0.82 -9.85 9.63
N ARG A 59 -1.61 -9.27 8.72
CA ARG A 59 -1.91 -9.90 7.41
C ARG A 59 -0.69 -10.03 6.50
N LEU A 60 0.41 -9.37 6.82
CA LEU A 60 1.67 -9.49 6.08
C LEU A 60 2.48 -10.74 6.47
N ARG A 61 2.13 -11.40 7.59
CA ARG A 61 2.79 -12.67 7.97
C ARG A 61 2.57 -13.70 6.87
N GLY A 62 3.65 -14.32 6.40
CA GLY A 62 3.61 -15.37 5.38
C GLY A 62 4.50 -15.11 4.16
N PHE A 63 5.00 -13.89 3.98
CA PHE A 63 6.01 -13.59 2.97
C PHE A 63 7.43 -13.90 3.48
N ASP A 64 8.23 -14.59 2.67
CA ASP A 64 9.62 -14.97 3.02
C ASP A 64 10.63 -13.84 2.81
N ASN A 65 10.32 -12.90 1.90
CA ASN A 65 11.15 -11.76 1.50
C ASN A 65 10.68 -10.43 2.14
N LEU A 66 10.00 -10.50 3.29
CA LEU A 66 9.43 -9.35 3.96
C LEU A 66 10.45 -8.68 4.89
N LEU A 67 10.58 -7.37 4.75
CA LEU A 67 11.26 -6.52 5.74
C LEU A 67 10.29 -6.09 6.84
N ASP A 68 10.84 -5.71 7.99
CA ASP A 68 10.04 -5.15 9.08
C ASP A 68 9.34 -3.85 8.60
N PRO A 69 8.03 -3.69 8.88
CA PRO A 69 7.24 -2.58 8.38
C PRO A 69 7.79 -1.22 8.81
N LEU A 70 7.77 -0.27 7.88
CA LEU A 70 7.84 1.16 8.16
C LEU A 70 6.43 1.67 8.42
N ALA A 71 6.24 2.41 9.50
CA ALA A 71 4.99 3.11 9.76
C ALA A 71 5.16 4.60 9.48
N VAL A 72 4.21 5.23 8.80
CA VAL A 72 4.20 6.68 8.61
C VAL A 72 3.02 7.26 9.36
N CYS A 73 3.25 8.17 10.31
CA CYS A 73 2.19 8.75 11.12
C CYS A 73 2.47 10.21 11.47
N ASN A 74 1.42 10.93 11.89
CA ASN A 74 1.61 12.24 12.49
C ASN A 74 2.40 12.13 13.82
N GLU A 75 3.24 13.12 14.10
CA GLU A 75 4.05 13.17 15.32
C GLU A 75 3.24 13.01 16.62
N ALA A 76 2.00 13.50 16.65
CA ALA A 76 1.10 13.37 17.80
C ALA A 76 0.70 11.92 18.11
N HIS A 77 0.76 11.01 17.13
CA HIS A 77 0.35 9.62 17.27
C HIS A 77 1.51 8.63 17.46
N ARG A 78 2.76 9.11 17.52
CA ARG A 78 3.97 8.26 17.53
C ARG A 78 3.97 7.18 18.60
N PHE A 79 3.52 7.51 19.82
CA PHE A 79 3.54 6.59 20.95
C PHE A 79 2.43 5.54 20.82
N LEU A 80 1.25 5.94 20.35
CA LEU A 80 0.13 5.04 20.12
C LEU A 80 0.46 4.03 19.03
N VAL A 81 1.03 4.49 17.91
CA VAL A 81 1.46 3.61 16.81
C VAL A 81 2.53 2.62 17.30
N ALA A 82 3.53 3.08 18.06
CA ALA A 82 4.56 2.21 18.63
C ALA A 82 3.99 1.16 19.59
N GLU A 83 3.02 1.53 20.42
CA GLU A 83 2.32 0.61 21.33
C GLU A 83 1.56 -0.47 20.57
N GLN A 84 0.84 -0.11 19.50
CA GLN A 84 0.09 -1.08 18.69
C GLN A 84 0.97 -2.17 18.09
N PHE A 85 2.13 -1.83 17.54
CA PHE A 85 3.08 -2.82 17.01
C PHE A 85 3.63 -3.71 18.12
N ARG A 86 3.97 -3.12 19.28
CA ARG A 86 4.46 -3.86 20.45
C ARG A 86 3.42 -4.87 20.95
N ASP A 87 2.17 -4.44 21.09
CA ASP A 87 1.07 -5.27 21.56
C ASP A 87 0.76 -6.41 20.59
N ALA A 88 0.92 -6.18 19.28
CA ALA A 88 0.77 -7.22 18.27
C ALA A 88 1.98 -8.17 18.15
N GLY A 89 3.08 -7.90 18.88
CA GLY A 89 4.33 -8.65 18.78
C GLY A 89 4.99 -8.53 17.41
N ILE A 90 4.89 -7.36 16.77
CA ILE A 90 5.45 -7.09 15.45
C ILE A 90 6.59 -6.08 15.61
N ASN A 91 7.77 -6.39 15.05
CA ASN A 91 8.85 -5.44 15.00
C ASN A 91 8.53 -4.38 13.94
N CYS A 92 8.68 -3.11 14.27
CA CYS A 92 8.54 -2.00 13.33
C CYS A 92 9.92 -1.37 13.17
N SER A 93 10.45 -1.38 11.94
CA SER A 93 11.83 -0.95 11.65
C SER A 93 12.01 0.53 11.95
N ALA A 94 11.03 1.35 11.57
CA ALA A 94 10.97 2.75 11.93
C ALA A 94 9.54 3.30 11.91
N ILE A 95 9.30 4.31 12.74
CA ILE A 95 8.10 5.14 12.69
C ILE A 95 8.52 6.51 12.16
N LEU A 96 8.15 6.78 10.91
CA LEU A 96 8.43 8.01 10.20
C LEU A 96 7.36 9.05 10.57
N LEU A 97 7.82 10.17 11.15
CA LEU A 97 6.93 11.18 11.72
C LEU A 97 6.71 12.34 10.74
N GLU A 98 5.45 12.55 10.39
CA GLU A 98 5.02 13.75 9.68
C GLU A 98 4.74 14.88 10.68
N PRO A 99 5.45 16.03 10.61
CA PRO A 99 5.16 17.16 11.48
C PRO A 99 3.79 17.78 11.16
N THR A 100 3.41 17.74 9.88
CA THR A 100 2.08 18.13 9.38
C THR A 100 1.63 17.13 8.33
N GLY A 101 0.36 16.74 8.34
CA GLY A 101 -0.17 15.81 7.35
C GLY A 101 -0.19 16.45 5.96
N ARG A 102 0.53 15.87 5.00
CA ARG A 102 0.65 16.39 3.62
C ARG A 102 0.10 15.43 2.56
N ASN A 103 -0.87 14.59 2.94
CA ASN A 103 -1.44 13.50 2.13
C ASN A 103 -0.43 12.38 1.83
N THR A 104 -0.85 11.44 0.98
CA THR A 104 -0.18 10.15 0.77
C THR A 104 1.17 10.26 0.07
N ALA A 105 1.32 11.14 -0.93
CA ALA A 105 2.52 11.17 -1.77
C ALA A 105 3.80 11.54 -0.98
N PRO A 106 3.82 12.60 -0.14
CA PRO A 106 5.00 12.90 0.69
C PRO A 106 5.32 11.82 1.72
N ALA A 107 4.31 11.18 2.30
CA ALA A 107 4.48 10.06 3.23
C ALA A 107 5.18 8.86 2.54
N ILE A 108 4.74 8.54 1.32
CA ILE A 108 5.35 7.50 0.49
C ILE A 108 6.79 7.86 0.10
N ALA A 109 7.04 9.11 -0.29
CA ALA A 109 8.38 9.58 -0.66
C ALA A 109 9.36 9.46 0.52
N LEU A 110 8.94 9.84 1.73
CA LEU A 110 9.74 9.69 2.94
C LEU A 110 10.07 8.21 3.23
N ALA A 111 9.10 7.32 3.07
CA ALA A 111 9.32 5.89 3.23
C ALA A 111 10.28 5.32 2.18
N ALA A 112 10.21 5.80 0.94
CA ALA A 112 11.14 5.40 -0.12
C ALA A 112 12.59 5.80 0.17
N LEU A 113 12.79 7.02 0.69
CA LEU A 113 14.11 7.48 1.13
C LEU A 113 14.64 6.64 2.29
N ALA A 114 13.79 6.38 3.30
CA ALA A 114 14.15 5.54 4.44
C ALA A 114 14.50 4.10 4.02
N ALA A 115 13.74 3.51 3.09
CA ALA A 115 14.03 2.18 2.55
C ALA A 115 15.37 2.16 1.80
N ARG A 116 15.67 3.19 1.01
CA ARG A 116 16.94 3.32 0.28
C ARG A 116 18.15 3.40 1.20
N GLU A 117 18.01 3.98 2.39
CA GLU A 117 19.09 4.11 3.36
C GLU A 117 19.45 2.80 4.07
N GLN A 118 18.67 1.73 3.92
CA GLN A 118 18.93 0.44 4.57
C GLN A 118 20.16 -0.32 4.02
N GLN A 119 20.79 0.18 2.93
CA GLN A 119 22.02 -0.38 2.35
C GLN A 119 21.95 -1.89 2.08
N VAL A 120 20.83 -2.37 1.56
CA VAL A 120 20.68 -3.75 1.10
C VAL A 120 21.17 -3.88 -0.35
N ASP A 121 21.74 -5.04 -0.67
CA ASP A 121 22.22 -5.34 -2.04
C ASP A 121 21.06 -5.68 -2.99
N ASP A 122 19.90 -6.09 -2.44
CA ASP A 122 18.71 -6.49 -3.19
C ASP A 122 17.82 -5.29 -3.57
N GLU A 123 17.05 -5.43 -4.64
CA GLU A 123 16.04 -4.43 -5.02
C GLU A 123 14.86 -4.43 -4.03
N ILE A 124 14.37 -3.25 -3.66
CA ILE A 124 13.25 -3.09 -2.74
C ILE A 124 11.98 -2.68 -3.49
N ALA A 125 10.91 -3.46 -3.30
CA ALA A 125 9.55 -3.07 -3.60
C ALA A 125 8.87 -2.48 -2.35
N LEU A 126 8.37 -1.26 -2.46
CA LEU A 126 7.58 -0.63 -1.43
C LEU A 126 6.13 -1.10 -1.56
N LEU A 127 5.63 -1.84 -0.56
CA LEU A 127 4.22 -2.22 -0.45
C LEU A 127 3.50 -1.22 0.44
N VAL A 128 2.76 -0.29 -0.17
CA VAL A 128 2.04 0.77 0.54
C VAL A 128 0.65 0.32 0.95
N LEU A 129 0.33 0.47 2.23
CA LEU A 129 -0.88 -0.05 2.85
C LEU A 129 -1.53 1.03 3.73
N PRO A 130 -2.78 1.42 3.47
CA PRO A 130 -3.56 2.19 4.44
C PRO A 130 -3.83 1.34 5.69
N ALA A 131 -3.60 1.92 6.88
CA ALA A 131 -3.72 1.22 8.15
C ALA A 131 -5.18 0.87 8.55
N ASP A 132 -6.17 1.35 7.79
CA ASP A 132 -7.58 1.32 8.15
C ASP A 132 -8.45 0.46 7.22
N HIS A 133 -7.84 -0.37 6.37
CA HIS A 133 -8.58 -1.31 5.53
C HIS A 133 -8.86 -2.63 6.25
N LEU A 134 -10.08 -3.12 6.09
CA LEU A 134 -10.44 -4.50 6.43
C LEU A 134 -10.29 -5.40 5.19
N ILE A 135 -9.43 -6.41 5.28
CA ILE A 135 -9.22 -7.40 4.22
C ILE A 135 -9.41 -8.79 4.84
N GLY A 136 -10.49 -9.47 4.45
CA GLY A 136 -10.85 -10.78 5.02
C GLY A 136 -10.12 -11.96 4.39
N ASP A 137 -9.87 -11.93 3.07
CA ASP A 137 -9.16 -13.00 2.38
C ASP A 137 -7.65 -12.69 2.29
N VAL A 138 -6.91 -13.11 3.31
CA VAL A 138 -5.46 -12.91 3.41
C VAL A 138 -4.70 -13.66 2.31
N LYS A 139 -5.19 -14.82 1.87
CA LYS A 139 -4.52 -15.60 0.82
C LYS A 139 -4.65 -14.92 -0.54
N ALA A 140 -5.84 -14.44 -0.87
CA ALA A 140 -6.04 -13.66 -2.09
C ALA A 140 -5.22 -12.35 -2.07
N PHE A 141 -5.09 -11.72 -0.90
CA PHE A 141 -4.21 -10.57 -0.71
C PHE A 141 -2.74 -10.92 -0.98
N HIS A 142 -2.23 -12.05 -0.46
CA HIS A 142 -0.85 -12.47 -0.72
C HIS A 142 -0.58 -12.69 -2.21
N VAL A 143 -1.46 -13.42 -2.90
CA VAL A 143 -1.36 -13.64 -4.35
C VAL A 143 -1.34 -12.31 -5.11
N ALA A 144 -2.22 -11.37 -4.75
CA ALA A 144 -2.26 -10.06 -5.39
C ALA A 144 -0.96 -9.26 -5.16
N VAL A 145 -0.39 -9.33 -3.95
CA VAL A 145 0.88 -8.65 -3.63
C VAL A 145 2.02 -9.27 -4.42
N GLU A 146 2.12 -10.59 -4.53
CA GLU A 146 3.16 -11.26 -5.31
C GLU A 146 3.13 -10.83 -6.79
N GLN A 147 1.93 -10.80 -7.39
CA GLN A 147 1.73 -10.32 -8.75
C GLN A 147 2.11 -8.84 -8.92
N ALA A 148 1.81 -8.01 -7.92
CA ALA A 148 2.17 -6.60 -7.93
C ALA A 148 3.68 -6.37 -7.77
N VAL A 149 4.34 -7.19 -6.95
CA VAL A 149 5.81 -7.20 -6.79
C VAL A 149 6.46 -7.62 -8.11
N GLU A 150 5.97 -8.65 -8.79
CA GLU A 150 6.47 -9.06 -10.11
C GLU A 150 6.43 -7.89 -11.12
N LEU A 151 5.29 -7.21 -11.24
CA LEU A 151 5.13 -6.06 -12.13
C LEU A 151 6.00 -4.86 -11.71
N ALA A 152 6.17 -4.63 -10.41
CA ALA A 152 7.03 -3.57 -9.90
C ALA A 152 8.52 -3.84 -10.22
N GLY A 153 8.95 -5.10 -10.22
CA GLY A 153 10.30 -5.51 -10.66
C GLY A 153 10.54 -5.29 -12.16
N GLN A 154 9.47 -5.15 -12.93
CA GLN A 154 9.51 -4.76 -14.36
C GLN A 154 9.45 -3.23 -14.55
N GLY A 155 9.50 -2.47 -13.45
CA GLY A 155 9.50 -1.01 -13.45
C GLY A 155 8.12 -0.36 -13.40
N HIS A 156 7.03 -1.13 -13.30
CA HIS A 156 5.67 -0.59 -13.24
C HIS A 156 5.31 -0.01 -11.87
N LEU A 157 4.43 0.99 -11.86
CA LEU A 157 3.76 1.51 -10.67
C LEU A 157 2.39 0.82 -10.56
N VAL A 158 2.24 -0.03 -9.56
CA VAL A 158 1.08 -0.92 -9.43
C VAL A 158 0.09 -0.37 -8.41
N THR A 159 -1.20 -0.45 -8.73
CA THR A 159 -2.32 -0.22 -7.82
C THR A 159 -3.24 -1.45 -7.80
N PHE A 160 -4.05 -1.59 -6.75
CA PHE A 160 -5.02 -2.68 -6.62
C PHE A 160 -6.44 -2.16 -6.85
N GLY A 161 -7.13 -2.78 -7.80
CA GLY A 161 -8.53 -2.51 -8.12
C GLY A 161 -9.49 -3.41 -7.35
N VAL A 162 -10.51 -2.82 -6.73
CA VAL A 162 -11.63 -3.56 -6.14
C VAL A 162 -12.83 -3.47 -7.09
N PRO A 163 -13.53 -4.58 -7.40
CA PRO A 163 -14.73 -4.52 -8.24
C PRO A 163 -15.74 -3.50 -7.69
N ALA A 164 -16.10 -2.53 -8.52
CA ALA A 164 -17.03 -1.48 -8.12
C ALA A 164 -18.46 -2.05 -8.16
N GLY A 165 -19.08 -2.17 -6.98
CA GLY A 165 -20.42 -2.75 -6.83
C GLY A 165 -21.57 -1.74 -6.85
N TYR A 166 -21.26 -0.45 -6.66
CA TYR A 166 -22.22 0.65 -6.62
C TYR A 166 -21.51 1.99 -6.93
N PRO A 167 -22.23 3.08 -7.28
CA PRO A 167 -21.60 4.34 -7.71
C PRO A 167 -21.11 5.18 -6.51
N GLU A 168 -20.10 4.70 -5.78
CA GLU A 168 -19.45 5.43 -4.69
C GLU A 168 -18.69 6.64 -5.25
N THR A 169 -18.90 7.84 -4.71
CA THR A 169 -18.22 9.06 -5.16
C THR A 169 -17.05 9.45 -4.25
N GLY A 170 -16.94 8.83 -3.08
CA GLY A 170 -15.84 9.02 -2.14
C GLY A 170 -14.53 8.32 -2.54
N TYR A 171 -14.57 7.42 -3.52
CA TYR A 171 -13.42 6.63 -3.99
C TYR A 171 -12.87 7.12 -5.32
N GLY A 172 -11.58 6.86 -5.55
CA GLY A 172 -11.01 6.90 -6.89
C GLY A 172 -11.45 5.68 -7.69
N TYR A 173 -11.51 5.81 -9.01
CA TYR A 173 -11.78 4.74 -9.96
C TYR A 173 -10.58 4.56 -10.87
N ILE A 174 -10.32 3.31 -11.27
CA ILE A 174 -9.36 2.96 -12.29
C ILE A 174 -10.08 2.23 -13.42
N SER A 175 -9.82 2.66 -14.65
CA SER A 175 -10.31 1.99 -15.86
C SER A 175 -9.27 0.97 -16.32
N ARG A 176 -9.72 -0.27 -16.49
CA ARG A 176 -8.87 -1.39 -16.93
C ARG A 176 -8.56 -1.28 -18.43
N GLY A 177 -7.28 -1.31 -18.76
CA GLY A 177 -6.76 -1.41 -20.12
C GLY A 177 -6.40 -2.84 -20.50
N GLU A 178 -5.39 -2.97 -21.37
CA GLU A 178 -4.93 -4.26 -21.88
C GLU A 178 -4.23 -5.10 -20.81
N PRO A 179 -4.28 -6.44 -20.89
CA PRO A 179 -3.52 -7.32 -20.02
C PRO A 179 -2.01 -7.05 -20.10
N ILE A 180 -1.32 -7.14 -18.96
CA ILE A 180 0.14 -7.06 -18.85
C ILE A 180 0.63 -8.01 -17.77
N GLY A 181 1.33 -9.08 -18.17
CA GLY A 181 1.78 -10.13 -17.26
C GLY A 181 0.63 -10.66 -16.38
N PRO A 182 0.77 -10.65 -15.04
CA PRO A 182 -0.29 -11.07 -14.13
C PRO A 182 -1.37 -10.01 -13.86
N GLY A 183 -1.28 -8.81 -14.45
CA GLY A 183 -2.18 -7.69 -14.22
C GLY A 183 -2.74 -7.07 -15.50
N PHE A 184 -3.18 -5.81 -15.37
CA PHE A 184 -3.74 -5.02 -16.47
C PHE A 184 -3.17 -3.61 -16.42
N ALA A 185 -2.94 -3.02 -17.59
CA ALA A 185 -2.59 -1.61 -17.68
C ALA A 185 -3.75 -0.74 -17.15
N VAL A 186 -3.43 0.37 -16.48
CA VAL A 186 -4.43 1.37 -16.10
C VAL A 186 -4.61 2.32 -17.29
N LYS A 187 -5.79 2.30 -17.91
CA LYS A 187 -6.13 3.21 -19.01
C LYS A 187 -6.33 4.64 -18.49
N GLN A 188 -6.95 4.76 -17.32
CA GLN A 188 -7.25 6.05 -16.70
C GLN A 188 -7.42 5.91 -15.19
N PHE A 189 -6.92 6.90 -14.45
CA PHE A 189 -7.17 7.10 -13.03
C PHE A 189 -8.12 8.29 -12.86
N ILE A 190 -9.21 8.11 -12.11
CA ILE A 190 -10.23 9.12 -11.86
C ILE A 190 -10.38 9.31 -10.36
N GLU A 191 -10.10 10.49 -9.83
CA GLU A 191 -10.26 10.77 -8.40
C GLU A 191 -11.66 11.32 -8.12
N LYS A 192 -12.45 10.61 -7.30
CA LYS A 192 -13.73 11.06 -6.74
C LYS A 192 -14.70 11.65 -7.80
N PRO A 193 -15.19 10.82 -8.74
CA PRO A 193 -16.10 11.27 -9.78
C PRO A 193 -17.42 11.78 -9.19
N GLN A 194 -18.14 12.58 -9.98
CA GLN A 194 -19.54 12.92 -9.69
C GLN A 194 -20.43 11.68 -9.82
N LEU A 195 -21.61 11.71 -9.19
CA LEU A 195 -22.51 10.55 -9.11
C LEU A 195 -22.88 10.01 -10.49
N GLU A 196 -23.17 10.89 -11.45
CA GLU A 196 -23.55 10.51 -12.81
C GLU A 196 -22.42 9.76 -13.54
N GLN A 197 -21.17 10.17 -13.31
CA GLN A 197 -20.00 9.49 -13.87
C GLN A 197 -19.77 8.14 -13.19
N ALA A 198 -19.90 8.07 -11.87
CA ALA A 198 -19.78 6.82 -11.13
C ALA A 198 -20.83 5.80 -11.60
N GLN A 199 -22.08 6.24 -11.82
CA GLN A 199 -23.15 5.40 -12.38
C GLN A 199 -22.77 4.85 -13.76
N ALA A 200 -22.29 5.72 -14.66
CA ALA A 200 -21.84 5.30 -15.98
C ALA A 200 -20.69 4.27 -15.91
N TYR A 201 -19.77 4.39 -14.95
CA TYR A 201 -18.67 3.44 -14.77
C TYR A 201 -19.15 2.05 -14.35
N ILE A 202 -20.15 1.98 -13.47
CA ILE A 202 -20.76 0.71 -13.07
C ILE A 202 -21.49 0.06 -14.25
N GLU A 203 -22.27 0.84 -15.00
CA GLU A 203 -23.05 0.36 -16.14
C GLU A 203 -22.15 -0.11 -17.30
N GLN A 204 -21.07 0.62 -17.58
CA GLN A 204 -20.12 0.28 -18.64
C GLN A 204 -19.27 -0.95 -18.29
N GLY A 205 -18.96 -1.14 -17.00
CA GLY A 205 -18.03 -2.17 -16.55
C GLY A 205 -16.57 -1.87 -16.92
N GLY A 206 -15.65 -2.70 -16.45
CA GLY A 206 -14.20 -2.47 -16.64
C GLY A 206 -13.64 -1.33 -15.78
N PHE A 207 -14.42 -0.83 -14.82
CA PHE A 207 -13.97 0.11 -13.80
C PHE A 207 -13.90 -0.57 -12.43
N TYR A 208 -12.90 -0.18 -11.66
CA TYR A 208 -12.62 -0.71 -10.34
C TYR A 208 -12.38 0.46 -9.39
N TRP A 209 -12.74 0.32 -8.11
CA TRP A 209 -12.31 1.29 -7.11
C TRP A 209 -10.81 1.17 -6.88
N ASN A 210 -10.13 2.31 -6.84
CA ASN A 210 -8.76 2.39 -6.34
C ASN A 210 -8.76 2.02 -4.86
N SER A 211 -8.10 0.94 -4.49
CA SER A 211 -7.99 0.55 -3.09
C SER A 211 -7.19 1.56 -2.27
N GLY A 212 -6.25 2.31 -2.87
CA GLY A 212 -5.29 3.12 -2.13
C GLY A 212 -4.08 2.33 -1.61
N MET A 213 -3.97 1.04 -1.94
CA MET A 213 -2.73 0.27 -1.83
C MET A 213 -1.93 0.40 -3.12
N PHE A 214 -0.60 0.35 -3.00
CA PHE A 214 0.30 0.48 -4.15
C PHE A 214 1.54 -0.39 -3.98
N VAL A 215 2.15 -0.80 -5.10
CA VAL A 215 3.49 -1.40 -5.13
C VAL A 215 4.32 -0.72 -6.20
N PHE A 216 5.54 -0.35 -5.86
CA PHE A 216 6.53 0.18 -6.80
C PHE A 216 7.94 -0.13 -6.30
N SER A 217 8.89 -0.27 -7.21
CA SER A 217 10.30 -0.26 -6.81
C SER A 217 10.67 1.12 -6.27
N VAL A 218 11.59 1.17 -5.31
CA VAL A 218 12.11 2.44 -4.78
C VAL A 218 12.65 3.32 -5.92
N ALA A 219 13.34 2.72 -6.90
CA ALA A 219 13.90 3.42 -8.04
C ALA A 219 12.83 4.05 -8.94
N SER A 220 11.80 3.28 -9.33
CA SER A 220 10.72 3.78 -10.19
C SER A 220 9.95 4.90 -9.52
N LEU A 221 9.61 4.77 -8.22
CA LEU A 221 8.91 5.83 -7.50
C LEU A 221 9.71 7.13 -7.47
N LEU A 222 10.99 7.07 -7.08
CA LEU A 222 11.82 8.27 -6.96
C LEU A 222 12.05 8.93 -8.32
N HIS A 223 12.16 8.14 -9.40
CA HIS A 223 12.22 8.67 -10.75
C HIS A 223 10.94 9.43 -11.12
N GLU A 224 9.78 8.80 -10.95
CA GLU A 224 8.48 9.41 -11.25
C GLU A 224 8.22 10.68 -10.42
N LEU A 225 8.57 10.66 -9.13
CA LEU A 225 8.49 11.86 -8.29
C LEU A 225 9.39 12.99 -8.82
N ALA A 226 10.62 12.69 -9.24
CA ALA A 226 11.51 13.70 -9.81
C ALA A 226 10.98 14.28 -11.14
N VAL A 227 10.25 13.48 -11.94
CA VAL A 227 9.67 13.92 -13.22
C VAL A 227 8.42 14.79 -13.00
N TYR A 228 7.54 14.40 -12.06
CA TYR A 228 6.19 14.98 -11.94
C TYR A 228 5.98 15.86 -10.70
N GLN A 229 6.88 15.83 -9.72
CA GLN A 229 6.82 16.53 -8.44
C GLN A 229 8.23 16.98 -8.01
N GLY A 230 8.89 17.80 -8.84
CA GLY A 230 10.28 18.24 -8.62
C GLY A 230 10.50 19.27 -7.50
N ASP A 231 9.46 19.63 -6.75
CA ASP A 231 9.48 20.62 -5.66
C ASP A 231 9.77 19.99 -4.28
#